data_AF-G0AIX2-F1
#
_entry.id   AF-G0AIX2-F1
#
_cell.length_a   1.000
_cell.length_b   1.000
_cell.length_c   1.000
_cell.angle_alpha   90.00
_cell.angle_beta   90.00
_cell.angle_gamma   90.00
#
_symmetry.space_group_name_H-M   'P 1'
#
loop_
_entity.id
_entity.type
_entity.pdbx_description
1 polymer ?
#
loop_
_entity_poly.entity_id
_entity_poly.type
_entity_poly.pdbx_seq_one_letter_code
_entity_poly.pdbx_strand_id
1 'polypeptide(L)'
;MTTRRRFIYAALAVAVLPILTGCKNMSKQNIRTFGKTFDYLKDPALRQKETGDAQLTVQNAEFSGEKFEGMEWRNIRFINCDFAGAYEIAPRKLIDSKFEDCRFAGILSYGVTENVQFLRCSWNGQSVMYGEKGSKNTLFQECQFAGPDEDRNHWGGVGTDGEAEFVKCKAKWFGLSGQVKLSIRDCEFEDAEIDTDSFGNSGENFLSSAVLIENCKLRGKFEIVSRKLQSLTIRNTVINHLDLSGTAVKDDVLMEGLDAGYINAALSARNFTIRKSTIKGIDNKVFSIGAAGTAQFLADDMVFGRGAVEIGAGRALEEHEWSIAPSNGITAFRNCKLPMLDASWLETMCLQFDKCEIQLADISNCRIGKLQIMTSRISEKIDLTNTRVQEQDLATMFIDKGRKEKLDGTNVKLPK
;
A
#
# COMPACT_ATOMS: atom_id res chain seq x y z
N MET A 1 10.65 -17.28 8.56
CA MET A 1 12.09 -16.99 8.70
C MET A 1 12.65 -16.63 7.33
N THR A 2 12.79 -15.32 7.05
CA THR A 2 13.79 -14.63 6.19
C THR A 2 13.36 -13.16 6.15
N THR A 3 13.28 -12.53 7.32
CA THR A 3 13.08 -11.09 7.45
C THR A 3 14.40 -10.42 7.06
N ARG A 4 14.45 -9.92 5.81
CA ARG A 4 15.65 -9.38 5.17
C ARG A 4 16.18 -8.15 5.92
N ARG A 5 17.43 -8.28 6.36
CA ARG A 5 18.36 -7.26 6.86
C ARG A 5 18.57 -6.12 5.85
N ARG A 6 17.65 -5.17 5.70
CA ARG A 6 17.77 -4.12 4.66
C ARG A 6 18.16 -2.71 5.09
N PHE A 7 18.32 -2.42 6.39
CA PHE A 7 18.76 -1.08 6.82
C PHE A 7 20.20 -1.00 7.33
N ILE A 8 20.95 -2.12 7.35
CA ILE A 8 22.37 -2.14 7.79
C ILE A 8 23.34 -2.51 6.64
N TYR A 9 22.87 -2.90 5.45
CA TYR A 9 23.72 -3.22 4.29
C TYR A 9 23.65 -2.22 3.13
N ALA A 10 23.37 -0.93 3.43
CA ALA A 10 23.79 0.16 2.54
C ALA A 10 25.30 0.49 2.70
N ALA A 11 26.04 -0.35 3.44
CA ALA A 11 27.49 -0.34 3.45
C ALA A 11 28.01 -1.40 2.48
N LEU A 12 28.80 -0.94 1.50
CA LEU A 12 29.60 -1.71 0.54
C LEU A 12 28.85 -2.28 -0.68
N ALA A 13 28.49 -1.41 -1.64
CA ALA A 13 28.80 -1.62 -3.05
C ALA A 13 28.42 -0.40 -3.91
N VAL A 14 29.46 0.26 -4.43
CA VAL A 14 29.50 1.01 -5.69
C VAL A 14 28.71 2.33 -5.76
N ALA A 15 29.48 3.41 -5.69
CA ALA A 15 29.16 4.68 -6.33
C ALA A 15 28.99 4.46 -7.85
N VAL A 16 27.78 4.16 -8.30
CA VAL A 16 27.42 4.29 -9.71
C VAL A 16 26.92 5.71 -9.89
N LEU A 17 27.80 6.58 -10.40
CA LEU A 17 27.42 7.88 -10.94
C LEU A 17 26.30 7.65 -11.97
N PRO A 18 25.11 8.26 -11.82
CA PRO A 18 24.13 8.22 -12.90
C PRO A 18 24.70 9.04 -14.06
N ILE A 19 24.85 8.39 -15.22
CA ILE A 19 25.07 9.10 -16.47
C ILE A 19 23.77 9.89 -16.72
N LEU A 20 23.81 11.19 -16.44
CA LEU A 20 22.79 12.16 -16.82
C LEU A 20 22.77 12.29 -18.35
N THR A 21 22.23 11.30 -19.06
CA THR A 21 21.95 11.42 -20.49
C THR A 21 20.62 12.15 -20.67
N GLY A 22 20.69 13.46 -20.92
CA GLY A 22 19.53 14.22 -21.40
C GLY A 22 19.61 15.70 -21.09
N CYS A 23 19.96 16.49 -22.10
CA CYS A 23 19.98 17.96 -22.16
C CYS A 23 21.15 18.67 -21.46
N LYS A 24 21.90 19.41 -22.29
CA LYS A 24 22.87 20.46 -21.91
C LYS A 24 22.43 21.20 -20.65
N ASN A 25 23.06 20.94 -19.51
CA ASN A 25 23.01 21.82 -18.37
C ASN A 25 24.45 22.23 -18.07
N MET A 26 24.70 23.54 -18.09
CA MET A 26 25.88 24.11 -17.44
C MET A 26 25.94 23.52 -16.03
N SER A 27 27.09 22.98 -15.62
CA SER A 27 27.25 22.46 -14.26
C SER A 27 26.84 23.56 -13.27
N LYS A 28 25.90 23.26 -12.36
CA LYS A 28 25.50 24.19 -11.31
C LYS A 28 26.73 24.55 -10.47
N GLN A 29 26.75 25.76 -9.89
CA GLN A 29 27.86 26.13 -9.00
C GLN A 29 27.71 25.39 -7.67
N ASN A 30 28.81 24.90 -7.12
CA ASN A 30 28.78 24.25 -5.81
C ASN A 30 28.37 25.26 -4.74
N ILE A 31 27.54 24.83 -3.78
CA ILE A 31 26.96 25.68 -2.73
C ILE A 31 28.02 26.47 -1.94
N ARG A 32 29.26 25.97 -1.83
CA ARG A 32 30.37 26.68 -1.17
C ARG A 32 30.69 28.05 -1.76
N THR A 33 30.36 28.30 -3.02
CA THR A 33 30.65 29.58 -3.68
C THR A 33 29.59 30.64 -3.42
N PHE A 34 28.54 30.33 -2.66
CA PHE A 34 27.37 31.21 -2.46
C PHE A 34 27.55 32.22 -1.30
N GLY A 35 28.77 32.40 -0.78
CA GLY A 35 29.10 33.42 0.23
C GLY A 35 28.18 33.36 1.45
N LYS A 36 27.57 34.49 1.82
CA LYS A 36 26.66 34.58 2.98
C LYS A 36 25.53 33.54 2.97
N THR A 37 25.02 33.17 1.80
CA THR A 37 23.98 32.13 1.71
C THR A 37 24.51 30.78 2.19
N PHE A 38 25.76 30.43 1.83
CA PHE A 38 26.41 29.23 2.34
C PHE A 38 26.66 29.33 3.85
N ASP A 39 27.17 30.47 4.32
CA ASP A 39 27.41 30.70 5.73
C ASP A 39 26.13 30.53 6.57
N TYR A 40 25.01 31.06 6.09
CA TYR A 40 23.70 30.91 6.74
C TYR A 40 23.16 29.47 6.75
N LEU A 41 23.52 28.64 5.78
CA LEU A 41 23.18 27.20 5.78
C LEU A 41 24.04 26.39 6.75
N LYS A 42 25.27 26.86 7.01
CA LYS A 42 26.25 26.23 7.91
C LYS A 42 26.17 26.74 9.35
N ASP A 43 25.63 27.93 9.56
CA ASP A 43 25.42 28.54 10.86
C ASP A 43 24.01 29.16 10.97
N PRO A 44 23.00 28.34 11.31
CA PRO A 44 21.63 28.81 11.52
C PRO A 44 21.50 29.85 12.64
N ALA A 45 22.40 29.84 13.63
CA ALA A 45 22.37 30.79 14.74
C ALA A 45 22.83 32.19 14.30
N LEU A 46 23.87 32.26 13.46
CA LEU A 46 24.29 33.49 12.80
C LEU A 46 23.15 34.04 11.92
N ARG A 47 22.52 33.19 11.11
CA ARG A 47 21.37 33.59 10.29
C ARG A 47 20.25 34.17 11.16
N GLN A 48 19.85 33.48 12.23
CA GLN A 48 18.81 33.97 13.13
C GLN A 48 19.15 35.35 13.70
N LYS A 49 20.42 35.57 14.06
CA LYS A 49 20.88 36.85 14.61
C LYS A 49 20.83 37.98 13.56
N GLU A 50 21.24 37.72 12.33
CA GLU A 50 21.35 38.76 11.29
C GLU A 50 20.04 39.02 10.55
N THR A 51 19.25 37.98 10.30
CA THR A 51 18.06 38.06 9.43
C THR A 51 16.77 37.64 10.11
N GLY A 52 16.82 37.14 11.35
CA GLY A 52 15.67 36.56 12.02
C GLY A 52 15.06 35.43 11.20
N ASP A 53 13.72 35.41 11.13
CA ASP A 53 12.94 34.40 10.41
C ASP A 53 12.75 34.72 8.91
N ALA A 54 13.50 35.68 8.34
CA ALA A 54 13.39 36.01 6.92
C ALA A 54 13.69 34.78 6.04
N GLN A 55 12.93 34.62 4.95
CA GLN A 55 13.09 33.49 4.04
C GLN A 55 14.45 33.53 3.35
N LEU A 56 15.22 32.45 3.45
CA LEU A 56 16.44 32.26 2.67
C LEU A 56 16.09 31.60 1.34
N THR A 57 16.55 32.17 0.22
CA THR A 57 16.38 31.57 -1.11
C THR A 57 17.73 31.13 -1.65
N VAL A 58 17.80 29.87 -2.06
CA VAL A 58 18.99 29.25 -2.69
C VAL A 58 18.58 28.77 -4.08
N GLN A 59 19.28 29.21 -5.12
CA GLN A 59 18.92 28.88 -6.49
C GLN A 59 20.11 28.38 -7.30
N ASN A 60 19.87 27.43 -8.20
CA ASN A 60 20.87 26.95 -9.17
C ASN A 60 22.18 26.45 -8.52
N ALA A 61 22.06 25.87 -7.32
CA ALA A 61 23.21 25.38 -6.56
C ALA A 61 23.34 23.85 -6.66
N GLU A 62 24.58 23.38 -6.61
CA GLU A 62 24.93 21.98 -6.38
C GLU A 62 25.34 21.81 -4.92
N PHE A 63 24.60 20.96 -4.21
CA PHE A 63 24.93 20.47 -2.88
C PHE A 63 25.67 19.14 -3.04
N SER A 64 27.00 19.19 -2.99
CA SER A 64 27.85 18.02 -3.05
C SER A 64 29.15 18.22 -2.26
N GLY A 65 29.64 17.14 -1.64
CA GLY A 65 30.93 17.09 -0.96
C GLY A 65 31.04 17.93 0.31
N GLU A 66 29.92 18.44 0.85
CA GLU A 66 29.87 19.32 2.02
C GLU A 66 28.91 18.77 3.08
N LYS A 67 29.30 18.88 4.36
CA LYS A 67 28.53 18.33 5.47
C LYS A 67 27.52 19.33 6.03
N PHE A 68 26.25 18.95 6.04
CA PHE A 68 25.16 19.67 6.69
C PHE A 68 24.56 18.89 7.87
N GLU A 69 25.26 17.85 8.31
CA GLU A 69 24.89 17.05 9.49
C GLU A 69 24.65 17.94 10.71
N GLY A 70 23.54 17.70 11.42
CA GLY A 70 23.21 18.42 12.65
C GLY A 70 22.54 19.78 12.44
N MET A 71 22.51 20.32 11.22
CA MET A 71 21.98 21.65 10.94
C MET A 71 20.45 21.70 11.04
N GLU A 72 19.93 22.84 11.50
CA GLU A 72 18.49 23.13 11.46
C GLU A 72 18.22 24.16 10.37
N TRP A 73 17.51 23.74 9.33
CA TRP A 73 17.10 24.61 8.24
C TRP A 73 15.64 25.03 8.44
N ARG A 74 15.42 26.33 8.53
CA ARG A 74 14.11 26.94 8.77
C ARG A 74 13.77 27.96 7.70
N ASN A 75 12.54 27.96 7.17
CA ASN A 75 12.08 28.95 6.20
C ASN A 75 13.07 29.13 5.03
N ILE A 76 13.42 28.02 4.37
CA ILE A 76 14.36 28.02 3.23
C ILE A 76 13.64 27.55 1.97
N ARG A 77 13.89 28.24 0.87
CA ARG A 77 13.40 27.91 -0.46
C ARG A 77 14.57 27.53 -1.37
N PHE A 78 14.65 26.26 -1.76
CA PHE A 78 15.61 25.73 -2.71
C PHE A 78 14.97 25.64 -4.08
N ILE A 79 15.55 26.26 -5.11
CA ILE A 79 14.98 26.33 -6.46
C ILE A 79 16.01 25.85 -7.47
N ASN A 80 15.65 24.83 -8.25
CA ASN A 80 16.54 24.24 -9.24
C ASN A 80 17.91 23.90 -8.62
N CYS A 81 17.92 23.22 -7.47
CA CYS A 81 19.14 22.75 -6.81
C CYS A 81 19.37 21.26 -7.10
N ASP A 82 20.63 20.84 -7.15
CA ASP A 82 21.02 19.43 -7.21
C ASP A 82 21.59 19.01 -5.87
N PHE A 83 21.03 17.97 -5.26
CA PHE A 83 21.52 17.35 -4.03
C PHE A 83 22.12 16.00 -4.39
N ALA A 84 23.45 15.94 -4.40
CA ALA A 84 24.20 14.75 -4.79
C ALA A 84 25.22 14.41 -3.70
N GLY A 85 25.03 13.27 -3.06
CA GLY A 85 25.90 12.89 -1.96
C GLY A 85 25.47 11.62 -1.23
N ALA A 86 26.17 11.32 -0.15
CA ALA A 86 25.75 10.36 0.85
C ALA A 86 25.33 11.10 2.13
N TYR A 87 25.56 10.47 3.28
CA TYR A 87 25.18 10.92 4.61
C TYR A 87 25.65 12.35 5.00
N GLU A 88 26.46 13.02 4.18
CA GLU A 88 26.84 14.41 4.39
C GLU A 88 25.68 15.42 4.27
N ILE A 89 24.64 15.14 3.47
CA ILE A 89 23.44 15.99 3.40
C ILE A 89 22.37 15.39 4.32
N ALA A 90 22.54 15.65 5.62
CA ALA A 90 21.68 15.13 6.68
C ALA A 90 21.38 16.20 7.76
N PRO A 91 20.70 17.31 7.41
CA PRO A 91 20.24 18.26 8.42
C PRO A 91 19.43 17.52 9.50
N ARG A 92 19.56 17.97 10.75
CA ARG A 92 18.80 17.40 11.87
C ARG A 92 17.31 17.74 11.77
N LYS A 93 16.99 18.91 11.20
CA LYS A 93 15.61 19.38 11.04
C LYS A 93 15.43 20.23 9.79
N LEU A 94 14.28 20.07 9.14
CA LEU A 94 13.76 20.95 8.09
C LEU A 94 12.40 21.49 8.52
N ILE A 95 12.28 22.82 8.61
CA ILE A 95 11.06 23.48 9.08
C ILE A 95 10.64 24.55 8.09
N ASP A 96 9.37 24.59 7.70
CA ASP A 96 8.79 25.56 6.76
C ASP A 96 9.62 25.72 5.48
N SER A 97 10.13 24.59 4.96
CA SER A 97 11.09 24.58 3.86
C SER A 97 10.48 24.03 2.58
N LYS A 98 10.90 24.59 1.44
CA LYS A 98 10.37 24.23 0.12
C LYS A 98 11.51 23.92 -0.85
N PHE A 99 11.36 22.82 -1.57
CA PHE A 99 12.22 22.42 -2.66
C PHE A 99 11.41 22.46 -3.96
N GLU A 100 11.89 23.20 -4.95
CA GLU A 100 11.22 23.38 -6.24
C GLU A 100 12.17 23.00 -7.36
N ASP A 101 11.71 22.11 -8.24
CA ASP A 101 12.46 21.71 -9.43
C ASP A 101 13.87 21.17 -9.08
N CYS A 102 14.01 20.57 -7.89
CA CYS A 102 15.27 20.05 -7.37
C CYS A 102 15.48 18.58 -7.75
N ARG A 103 16.74 18.15 -7.81
CA ARG A 103 17.12 16.76 -8.11
C ARG A 103 17.88 16.16 -6.95
N PHE A 104 17.59 14.91 -6.63
CA PHE A 104 18.20 14.18 -5.52
C PHE A 104 18.85 12.91 -6.05
N ALA A 105 20.11 12.69 -5.67
CA ALA A 105 20.92 11.54 -6.03
C ALA A 105 21.77 11.07 -4.84
N GLY A 106 21.53 9.85 -4.37
CA GLY A 106 22.33 9.19 -3.32
C GLY A 106 21.55 8.93 -2.02
N ILE A 107 22.26 8.82 -0.89
CA ILE A 107 21.68 8.41 0.41
C ILE A 107 21.70 9.58 1.37
N LEU A 108 20.56 10.23 1.53
CA LEU A 108 20.44 11.52 2.23
C LEU A 108 19.41 11.41 3.38
N SER A 109 19.39 12.39 4.26
CA SER A 109 18.35 12.51 5.32
C SER A 109 17.74 13.90 5.30
N TYR A 110 16.44 14.00 5.60
CA TYR A 110 15.78 15.28 5.88
C TYR A 110 15.83 15.65 7.37
N GLY A 111 16.30 14.77 8.24
CA GLY A 111 16.07 14.88 9.68
C GLY A 111 14.56 14.89 9.98
N VAL A 112 14.16 15.54 11.08
CA VAL A 112 12.72 15.72 11.37
C VAL A 112 12.16 16.85 10.50
N THR A 113 11.12 16.56 9.73
CA THR A 113 10.45 17.55 8.87
C THR A 113 9.19 18.12 9.52
N GLU A 114 8.97 19.43 9.36
CA GLU A 114 7.75 20.11 9.79
C GLU A 114 7.36 21.13 8.71
N ASN A 115 6.20 20.92 8.06
CA ASN A 115 5.73 21.76 6.95
C ASN A 115 6.75 21.85 5.80
N VAL A 116 7.15 20.69 5.27
CA VAL A 116 8.14 20.62 4.18
C VAL A 116 7.45 20.22 2.89
N GLN A 117 7.73 20.94 1.80
CA GLN A 117 7.19 20.65 0.48
C GLN A 117 8.29 20.41 -0.55
N PHE A 118 8.17 19.30 -1.27
CA PHE A 118 8.90 19.01 -2.50
C PHE A 118 7.94 19.18 -3.68
N LEU A 119 8.24 20.11 -4.57
CA LEU A 119 7.41 20.44 -5.72
C LEU A 119 8.20 20.20 -7.00
N ARG A 120 7.69 19.32 -7.87
CA ARG A 120 8.32 18.95 -9.16
C ARG A 120 9.77 18.49 -9.01
N CYS A 121 10.08 17.84 -7.90
CA CYS A 121 11.41 17.30 -7.65
C CYS A 121 11.56 15.90 -8.25
N SER A 122 12.81 15.47 -8.48
CA SER A 122 13.09 14.13 -9.02
C SER A 122 14.12 13.37 -8.20
N TRP A 123 13.84 12.09 -7.93
CA TRP A 123 14.78 11.11 -7.38
C TRP A 123 15.02 10.03 -8.43
N ASN A 124 16.28 9.80 -8.77
CA ASN A 124 16.66 8.81 -9.78
C ASN A 124 17.67 7.81 -9.23
N GLY A 125 17.69 6.60 -9.80
CA GLY A 125 18.57 5.52 -9.38
C GLY A 125 18.21 4.97 -8.00
N GLN A 126 19.23 4.50 -7.27
CA GLN A 126 19.10 3.95 -5.92
C GLN A 126 19.04 5.04 -4.83
N SER A 127 18.39 6.17 -5.13
CA SER A 127 18.35 7.30 -4.20
C SER A 127 17.46 6.98 -3.01
N VAL A 128 17.97 7.21 -1.81
CA VAL A 128 17.30 6.96 -0.54
C VAL A 128 17.25 8.26 0.24
N MET A 129 16.05 8.73 0.59
CA MET A 129 15.93 9.96 1.37
C MET A 129 14.69 9.96 2.27
N TYR A 130 14.91 10.03 3.58
CA TYR A 130 13.85 9.85 4.58
C TYR A 130 13.84 10.97 5.62
N GLY A 131 12.63 11.33 6.06
CA GLY A 131 12.40 12.15 7.25
C GLY A 131 12.32 11.26 8.48
N GLU A 132 12.82 11.73 9.61
CA GLU A 132 12.91 10.96 10.86
C GLU A 132 11.59 10.94 11.64
N LYS A 133 11.56 10.12 12.70
CA LYS A 133 10.39 9.99 13.59
C LYS A 133 9.97 11.35 14.14
N GLY A 134 8.66 11.61 14.09
CA GLY A 134 8.06 12.88 14.51
C GLY A 134 7.87 13.88 13.37
N SER A 135 8.25 13.51 12.15
CA SER A 135 7.99 14.29 10.93
C SER A 135 6.50 14.52 10.70
N LYS A 136 6.11 15.75 10.36
CA LYS A 136 4.71 16.17 10.17
C LYS A 136 4.56 17.03 8.91
N ASN A 137 3.43 16.88 8.24
CA ASN A 137 3.07 17.68 7.06
C ASN A 137 4.20 17.74 6.00
N THR A 138 4.71 16.56 5.60
CA THR A 138 5.67 16.44 4.50
C THR A 138 4.94 16.12 3.21
N LEU A 139 5.01 17.02 2.24
CA LEU A 139 4.29 16.93 0.97
C LEU A 139 5.25 16.75 -0.19
N PHE A 140 5.06 15.70 -0.96
CA PHE A 140 5.62 15.51 -2.29
C PHE A 140 4.54 15.79 -3.33
N GLN A 141 4.75 16.80 -4.17
CA GLN A 141 3.78 17.26 -5.15
C GLN A 141 4.42 17.29 -6.54
N GLU A 142 3.77 16.62 -7.50
CA GLU A 142 4.21 16.57 -8.90
C GLU A 142 5.65 16.03 -9.06
N CYS A 143 6.10 15.22 -8.10
CA CYS A 143 7.44 14.65 -8.07
C CYS A 143 7.55 13.40 -8.94
N GLN A 144 8.79 13.04 -9.30
CA GLN A 144 9.11 11.83 -10.05
C GLN A 144 10.14 10.99 -9.29
N PHE A 145 9.88 9.68 -9.21
CA PHE A 145 10.74 8.70 -8.55
C PHE A 145 11.02 7.54 -9.51
N ALA A 146 12.29 7.25 -9.79
CA ALA A 146 12.64 6.20 -10.75
C ALA A 146 13.86 5.40 -10.28
N GLY A 147 13.64 4.12 -10.00
CA GLY A 147 14.73 3.14 -9.89
C GLY A 147 15.33 2.82 -11.27
N PRO A 148 16.52 2.21 -11.31
CA PRO A 148 17.22 1.88 -12.55
C PRO A 148 16.57 0.68 -13.29
N ASP A 149 16.04 -0.30 -12.56
CA ASP A 149 15.50 -1.54 -13.11
C ASP A 149 14.52 -2.23 -12.14
N GLU A 150 13.93 -3.35 -12.59
CA GLU A 150 12.93 -4.12 -11.87
C GLU A 150 13.49 -4.91 -10.67
N ASP A 151 14.82 -5.08 -10.54
CA ASP A 151 15.40 -5.73 -9.36
C ASP A 151 15.21 -4.81 -8.16
N ARG A 152 14.42 -5.28 -7.18
CA ARG A 152 14.14 -4.57 -5.93
C ARG A 152 15.37 -4.28 -5.09
N ASN A 153 16.49 -4.95 -5.32
CA ASN A 153 17.75 -4.58 -4.66
C ASN A 153 18.30 -3.26 -5.19
N HIS A 154 17.81 -2.79 -6.34
CA HIS A 154 18.22 -1.55 -6.99
C HIS A 154 17.20 -0.42 -6.87
N TRP A 155 16.11 -0.62 -6.13
CA TRP A 155 15.12 0.44 -5.94
C TRP A 155 15.63 1.49 -4.96
N GLY A 156 15.26 2.75 -5.21
CA GLY A 156 15.38 3.81 -4.22
C GLY A 156 14.18 3.86 -3.28
N GLY A 157 14.21 4.78 -2.33
CA GLY A 157 13.16 4.96 -1.33
C GLY A 157 13.01 6.40 -0.88
N VAL A 158 11.77 6.85 -0.68
CA VAL A 158 11.47 8.20 -0.20
C VAL A 158 10.30 8.21 0.77
N GLY A 159 10.33 9.09 1.74
CA GLY A 159 9.18 9.29 2.65
C GLY A 159 9.60 9.78 4.01
N THR A 160 8.83 9.41 5.03
CA THR A 160 9.14 9.76 6.43
C THR A 160 8.79 8.63 7.39
N ASP A 161 9.48 8.57 8.52
CA ASP A 161 9.11 7.83 9.73
C ASP A 161 7.98 8.56 10.50
N GLY A 162 7.18 9.37 9.80
CA GLY A 162 6.13 10.22 10.33
C GLY A 162 4.97 10.30 9.34
N GLU A 163 4.51 11.51 9.06
CA GLU A 163 3.47 11.77 8.06
C GLU A 163 4.10 12.07 6.69
N ALA A 164 3.57 11.45 5.64
CA ALA A 164 3.93 11.73 4.26
C ALA A 164 2.69 11.78 3.35
N GLU A 165 2.68 12.74 2.44
CA GLU A 165 1.66 12.89 1.40
C GLU A 165 2.31 12.97 0.01
N PHE A 166 1.76 12.22 -0.94
CA PHE A 166 2.14 12.22 -2.34
C PHE A 166 0.95 12.65 -3.20
N VAL A 167 1.09 13.74 -3.96
CA VAL A 167 0.02 14.30 -4.82
C VAL A 167 0.53 14.44 -6.24
N LYS A 168 -0.18 13.88 -7.21
CA LYS A 168 0.15 13.98 -8.65
C LYS A 168 1.58 13.50 -8.98
N CYS A 169 2.10 12.57 -8.18
CA CYS A 169 3.46 12.06 -8.35
C CYS A 169 3.49 10.88 -9.32
N LYS A 170 4.68 10.61 -9.85
CA LYS A 170 4.98 9.41 -10.63
C LYS A 170 6.09 8.62 -9.97
N ALA A 171 5.93 7.30 -9.90
CA ALA A 171 6.93 6.41 -9.34
C ALA A 171 7.07 5.17 -10.21
N LYS A 172 8.31 4.73 -10.44
CA LYS A 172 8.61 3.44 -11.06
C LYS A 172 9.78 2.77 -10.36
N TRP A 173 9.62 1.51 -9.96
CA TRP A 173 10.67 0.75 -9.30
C TRP A 173 11.22 1.47 -8.06
N PHE A 174 10.32 1.82 -7.15
CA PHE A 174 10.63 2.71 -6.02
C PHE A 174 9.76 2.40 -4.79
N GLY A 175 10.34 2.59 -3.61
CA GLY A 175 9.62 2.50 -2.33
C GLY A 175 9.14 3.86 -1.83
N LEU A 176 7.91 3.93 -1.31
CA LEU A 176 7.36 5.13 -0.67
C LEU A 176 7.04 4.86 0.80
N SER A 177 7.27 5.81 1.70
CA SER A 177 7.05 5.60 3.14
C SER A 177 6.26 6.71 3.82
N GLY A 178 5.44 6.32 4.80
CA GLY A 178 4.82 7.20 5.77
C GLY A 178 4.33 6.38 6.95
N GLN A 179 5.11 6.30 8.04
CA GLN A 179 4.89 5.32 9.12
C GLN A 179 3.82 5.71 10.15
N VAL A 180 3.38 6.97 10.18
CA VAL A 180 2.24 7.44 11.00
C VAL A 180 1.00 7.67 10.13
N LYS A 181 1.20 8.30 8.97
CA LYS A 181 0.16 8.55 7.99
C LYS A 181 0.78 8.57 6.59
N LEU A 182 0.12 7.89 5.65
CA LEU A 182 0.51 7.89 4.25
C LEU A 182 -0.72 8.21 3.40
N SER A 183 -0.65 9.30 2.64
CA SER A 183 -1.70 9.67 1.68
C SER A 183 -1.14 9.73 0.27
N ILE A 184 -1.79 9.05 -0.67
CA ILE A 184 -1.36 8.97 -2.08
C ILE A 184 -2.57 9.36 -2.93
N ARG A 185 -2.47 10.50 -3.62
CA ARG A 185 -3.58 11.11 -4.35
C ARG A 185 -3.20 11.47 -5.77
N ASP A 186 -4.06 11.13 -6.72
CA ASP A 186 -3.91 11.48 -8.13
C ASP A 186 -2.56 11.02 -8.74
N CYS A 187 -1.97 9.94 -8.21
CA CYS A 187 -0.64 9.46 -8.59
C CYS A 187 -0.69 8.37 -9.67
N GLU A 188 0.43 8.21 -10.39
CA GLU A 188 0.64 7.10 -11.34
C GLU A 188 1.91 6.34 -10.97
N PHE A 189 1.76 5.13 -10.46
CA PHE A 189 2.85 4.28 -10.02
C PHE A 189 2.92 3.00 -10.85
N GLU A 190 4.14 2.54 -11.14
CA GLU A 190 4.42 1.31 -11.87
C GLU A 190 5.44 0.48 -11.09
N ASP A 191 5.07 -0.72 -10.66
CA ASP A 191 5.95 -1.59 -9.86
C ASP A 191 6.56 -0.84 -8.66
N ALA A 192 5.71 -0.55 -7.67
CA ALA A 192 6.05 0.22 -6.49
C ALA A 192 5.62 -0.50 -5.21
N GLU A 193 6.29 -0.18 -4.11
CA GLU A 193 5.94 -0.68 -2.77
C GLU A 193 5.74 0.49 -1.81
N ILE A 194 4.95 0.25 -0.76
CA ILE A 194 4.88 1.18 0.38
C ILE A 194 5.38 0.53 1.66
N ASP A 195 6.05 1.35 2.48
CA ASP A 195 6.47 1.02 3.83
C ASP A 195 5.64 1.83 4.84
N THR A 196 5.04 1.15 5.81
CA THR A 196 3.98 1.73 6.66
C THR A 196 4.20 1.52 8.14
N ASP A 197 5.28 0.85 8.54
CA ASP A 197 5.60 0.59 9.94
C ASP A 197 7.05 0.92 10.28
N SER A 198 7.29 1.35 11.52
CA SER A 198 8.62 1.67 12.01
C SER A 198 9.45 0.42 12.28
N PHE A 199 10.75 0.50 12.03
CA PHE A 199 11.66 -0.61 12.30
C PHE A 199 11.64 -1.00 13.79
N GLY A 200 11.30 -2.26 14.05
CA GLY A 200 11.01 -2.78 15.39
C GLY A 200 9.53 -3.15 15.49
N ASN A 201 9.15 -4.31 14.96
CA ASN A 201 7.77 -4.79 14.76
C ASN A 201 6.90 -4.94 16.04
N SER A 202 7.26 -4.32 17.16
CA SER A 202 6.59 -4.41 18.46
C SER A 202 7.12 -3.34 19.43
N GLY A 203 6.30 -2.96 20.41
CA GLY A 203 6.68 -2.11 21.54
C GLY A 203 5.88 -0.81 21.62
N GLU A 204 6.04 -0.06 22.71
CA GLU A 204 5.30 1.18 22.98
C GLU A 204 5.57 2.29 21.95
N ASN A 205 6.69 2.20 21.24
CA ASN A 205 7.13 3.17 20.25
C ASN A 205 6.81 2.78 18.80
N PHE A 206 6.09 1.67 18.60
CA PHE A 206 5.74 1.13 17.31
C PHE A 206 4.77 2.04 16.56
N LEU A 207 5.15 2.43 15.34
CA LEU A 207 4.31 3.23 14.45
C LEU A 207 3.68 2.33 13.39
N SER A 208 2.40 2.57 13.10
CA SER A 208 1.66 1.92 12.02
C SER A 208 0.78 2.94 11.33
N SER A 209 0.88 3.00 10.00
CA SER A 209 0.27 4.09 9.22
C SER A 209 -1.25 3.97 9.06
N ALA A 210 -1.95 5.09 9.12
CA ALA A 210 -3.26 5.23 8.48
C ALA A 210 -3.04 5.54 6.98
N VAL A 211 -3.45 4.62 6.10
CA VAL A 211 -3.16 4.69 4.66
C VAL A 211 -4.40 5.08 3.86
N LEU A 212 -4.25 6.10 3.01
CA LEU A 212 -5.25 6.53 2.03
C LEU A 212 -4.64 6.54 0.62
N ILE A 213 -5.26 5.82 -0.31
CA ILE A 213 -4.93 5.83 -1.73
C ILE A 213 -6.18 6.24 -2.50
N GLU A 214 -6.11 7.30 -3.30
CA GLU A 214 -7.28 7.85 -3.97
C GLU A 214 -6.97 8.38 -5.37
N ASN A 215 -7.86 8.09 -6.33
CA ASN A 215 -7.77 8.58 -7.71
C ASN A 215 -6.46 8.21 -8.43
N CYS A 216 -5.88 7.04 -8.11
CA CYS A 216 -4.57 6.65 -8.62
C CYS A 216 -4.64 5.69 -9.81
N LYS A 217 -3.49 5.51 -10.48
CA LYS A 217 -3.23 4.44 -11.45
C LYS A 217 -2.02 3.63 -10.97
N LEU A 218 -2.26 2.39 -10.54
CA LEU A 218 -1.25 1.48 -10.01
C LEU A 218 -1.01 0.36 -11.04
N ARG A 219 0.01 0.53 -11.87
CA ARG A 219 0.42 -0.41 -12.94
C ARG A 219 1.42 -1.43 -12.40
N GLY A 220 1.49 -2.57 -13.07
CA GLY A 220 2.35 -3.67 -12.63
C GLY A 220 1.94 -4.20 -11.27
N LYS A 221 2.91 -4.52 -10.41
CA LYS A 221 2.67 -4.98 -9.04
C LYS A 221 2.75 -3.82 -8.05
N PHE A 222 1.70 -3.63 -7.26
CA PHE A 222 1.69 -2.71 -6.13
C PHE A 222 1.60 -3.49 -4.82
N GLU A 223 2.56 -3.27 -3.93
CA GLU A 223 2.72 -4.10 -2.74
C GLU A 223 2.59 -3.37 -1.42
N ILE A 224 1.82 -4.00 -0.53
CA ILE A 224 1.75 -3.70 0.90
C ILE A 224 1.87 -5.06 1.61
N VAL A 225 3.04 -5.69 1.52
CA VAL A 225 3.27 -7.09 1.97
C VAL A 225 3.94 -7.12 3.34
N SER A 226 3.41 -7.94 4.25
CA SER A 226 3.95 -8.15 5.60
C SER A 226 4.12 -6.86 6.40
N ARG A 227 3.15 -5.96 6.29
CA ARG A 227 3.14 -4.66 6.98
C ARG A 227 2.12 -4.61 8.10
N LYS A 228 2.28 -3.66 9.01
CA LYS A 228 1.24 -3.27 9.97
C LYS A 228 0.71 -1.89 9.66
N LEU A 229 -0.62 -1.77 9.63
CA LEU A 229 -1.33 -0.53 9.36
C LEU A 229 -2.32 -0.25 10.50
N GLN A 230 -2.58 1.02 10.76
CA GLN A 230 -3.71 1.44 11.56
C GLN A 230 -5.01 1.21 10.78
N SER A 231 -5.09 1.66 9.53
CA SER A 231 -6.24 1.49 8.62
C SER A 231 -5.80 1.55 7.16
N LEU A 232 -6.63 1.04 6.25
CA LEU A 232 -6.38 1.10 4.81
C LEU A 232 -7.66 1.52 4.07
N THR A 233 -7.58 2.61 3.31
CA THR A 233 -8.63 3.04 2.38
C THR A 233 -8.08 3.21 0.98
N ILE A 234 -8.68 2.53 -0.01
CA ILE A 234 -8.36 2.67 -1.43
C ILE A 234 -9.64 3.06 -2.18
N ARG A 235 -9.62 4.17 -2.91
CA ARG A 235 -10.80 4.69 -3.64
C ARG A 235 -10.50 5.09 -5.06
N ASN A 236 -11.47 4.86 -5.96
CA ASN A 236 -11.49 5.40 -7.33
C ASN A 236 -10.17 5.16 -8.08
N THR A 237 -9.58 3.97 -7.90
CA THR A 237 -8.21 3.68 -8.32
C THR A 237 -8.20 2.52 -9.32
N VAL A 238 -7.39 2.66 -10.36
CA VAL A 238 -7.12 1.58 -11.32
C VAL A 238 -5.91 0.80 -10.83
N ILE A 239 -6.03 -0.53 -10.76
CA ILE A 239 -5.01 -1.41 -10.17
C ILE A 239 -4.75 -2.58 -11.12
N ASN A 240 -3.50 -2.83 -11.50
CA ASN A 240 -3.17 -4.07 -12.20
C ASN A 240 -3.14 -5.24 -11.20
N HIS A 241 -2.24 -5.20 -10.22
CA HIS A 241 -2.08 -6.23 -9.20
C HIS A 241 -1.82 -5.56 -7.84
N LEU A 242 -2.68 -5.83 -6.85
CA LEU A 242 -2.47 -5.46 -5.45
C LEU A 242 -2.14 -6.69 -4.59
N ASP A 243 -1.03 -6.65 -3.87
CA ASP A 243 -0.62 -7.71 -2.94
C ASP A 243 -0.58 -7.19 -1.50
N LEU A 244 -1.46 -7.73 -0.65
CA LEU A 244 -1.60 -7.43 0.78
C LEU A 244 -1.18 -8.62 1.66
N SER A 245 -0.47 -9.60 1.10
CA SER A 245 -0.17 -10.83 1.82
C SER A 245 0.60 -10.59 3.12
N GLY A 246 0.12 -11.22 4.20
CA GLY A 246 0.73 -11.15 5.53
C GLY A 246 0.58 -9.79 6.24
N THR A 247 -0.19 -8.86 5.67
CA THR A 247 -0.40 -7.54 6.26
C THR A 247 -1.47 -7.58 7.34
N ALA A 248 -1.23 -6.86 8.44
CA ALA A 248 -2.14 -6.75 9.57
C ALA A 248 -2.64 -5.30 9.71
N VAL A 249 -3.96 -5.13 9.69
CA VAL A 249 -4.64 -3.84 9.82
C VAL A 249 -5.38 -3.83 11.15
N LYS A 250 -5.07 -2.86 12.01
CA LYS A 250 -5.66 -2.79 13.35
C LYS A 250 -7.16 -2.43 13.31
N ASP A 251 -7.52 -1.48 12.47
CA ASP A 251 -8.90 -1.05 12.26
C ASP A 251 -9.46 -1.69 10.98
N ASP A 252 -10.06 -0.87 10.11
CA ASP A 252 -10.82 -1.32 8.97
C ASP A 252 -10.07 -1.15 7.64
N VAL A 253 -10.40 -2.03 6.71
CA VAL A 253 -10.03 -1.96 5.29
C VAL A 253 -11.25 -1.59 4.48
N LEU A 254 -11.16 -0.53 3.69
CA LEU A 254 -12.17 -0.10 2.74
C LEU A 254 -11.57 0.00 1.33
N MET A 255 -12.18 -0.70 0.38
CA MET A 255 -11.89 -0.59 -1.04
C MET A 255 -13.16 -0.20 -1.79
N GLU A 256 -13.14 0.89 -2.54
CA GLU A 256 -14.36 1.41 -3.21
C GLU A 256 -14.06 1.99 -4.59
N GLY A 257 -14.90 1.69 -5.59
CA GLY A 257 -14.74 2.29 -6.91
C GLY A 257 -13.49 1.83 -7.66
N LEU A 258 -13.06 0.58 -7.47
CA LEU A 258 -11.86 0.05 -8.09
C LEU A 258 -12.14 -0.53 -9.48
N ASP A 259 -11.18 -0.34 -10.39
CA ASP A 259 -11.03 -1.14 -11.61
C ASP A 259 -9.71 -1.91 -11.49
N ALA A 260 -9.80 -3.18 -11.09
CA ALA A 260 -8.64 -3.99 -10.74
C ALA A 260 -8.42 -5.18 -11.67
N GLY A 261 -7.17 -5.59 -11.84
CA GLY A 261 -6.80 -6.88 -12.44
C GLY A 261 -6.90 -8.01 -11.42
N TYR A 262 -5.98 -8.05 -10.46
CA TYR A 262 -5.95 -9.05 -9.38
C TYR A 262 -5.73 -8.39 -8.01
N ILE A 263 -6.42 -8.89 -6.98
CA ILE A 263 -6.20 -8.50 -5.58
C ILE A 263 -5.94 -9.75 -4.74
N ASN A 264 -4.75 -9.81 -4.14
CA ASN A 264 -4.42 -10.75 -3.08
C ASN A 264 -4.62 -10.06 -1.73
N ALA A 265 -5.76 -10.30 -1.08
CA ALA A 265 -6.12 -9.77 0.23
C ALA A 265 -5.92 -10.81 1.35
N ALA A 266 -4.84 -11.58 1.29
CA ALA A 266 -4.40 -12.45 2.39
C ALA A 266 -3.85 -11.65 3.59
N LEU A 267 -4.72 -10.83 4.19
CA LEU A 267 -4.45 -9.90 5.28
C LEU A 267 -5.26 -10.27 6.54
N SER A 268 -4.92 -9.66 7.68
CA SER A 268 -5.80 -9.61 8.85
C SER A 268 -6.33 -8.20 9.10
N ALA A 269 -7.60 -8.07 9.44
CA ALA A 269 -8.26 -6.79 9.72
C ALA A 269 -9.44 -6.96 10.67
N ARG A 270 -9.91 -5.88 11.30
CA ARG A 270 -11.18 -5.94 12.01
C ARG A 270 -12.32 -6.15 11.02
N ASN A 271 -12.52 -5.21 10.10
CA ASN A 271 -13.49 -5.32 9.04
C ASN A 271 -12.82 -5.09 7.69
N PHE A 272 -13.20 -5.86 6.67
CA PHE A 272 -12.82 -5.60 5.29
C PHE A 272 -14.08 -5.47 4.43
N THR A 273 -14.30 -4.27 3.91
CA THR A 273 -15.34 -3.99 2.91
C THR A 273 -14.71 -3.67 1.55
N ILE A 274 -15.18 -4.34 0.51
CA ILE A 274 -14.94 -3.97 -0.88
C ILE A 274 -16.27 -3.70 -1.57
N ARG A 275 -16.39 -2.57 -2.28
CA ARG A 275 -17.66 -2.24 -2.92
C ARG A 275 -17.58 -1.44 -4.20
N LYS A 276 -18.64 -1.47 -5.00
CA LYS A 276 -18.80 -0.69 -6.24
C LYS A 276 -17.59 -0.81 -7.15
N SER A 277 -17.07 -2.04 -7.29
CA SER A 277 -15.78 -2.27 -7.94
C SER A 277 -15.86 -3.42 -8.95
N THR A 278 -14.98 -3.38 -9.94
CA THR A 278 -14.79 -4.45 -10.92
C THR A 278 -13.39 -5.04 -10.76
N ILE A 279 -13.29 -6.36 -10.68
CA ILE A 279 -12.01 -7.08 -10.65
C ILE A 279 -11.97 -8.06 -11.81
N LYS A 280 -11.19 -7.78 -12.84
CA LYS A 280 -11.23 -8.46 -14.15
C LYS A 280 -10.54 -9.83 -14.15
N GLY A 281 -9.54 -10.01 -13.30
CA GLY A 281 -8.66 -11.17 -13.25
C GLY A 281 -7.40 -11.03 -14.09
N ILE A 282 -6.32 -11.68 -13.64
CA ILE A 282 -5.05 -11.89 -14.35
C ILE A 282 -4.67 -13.37 -14.17
N ASP A 283 -4.34 -14.07 -15.26
CA ASP A 283 -3.89 -15.47 -15.22
C ASP A 283 -4.82 -16.42 -14.41
N ASN A 284 -6.14 -16.29 -14.62
CA ASN A 284 -7.21 -17.00 -13.90
C ASN A 284 -7.35 -16.67 -12.39
N LYS A 285 -6.53 -15.76 -11.86
CA LYS A 285 -6.66 -15.24 -10.49
C LYS A 285 -7.46 -13.96 -10.51
N VAL A 286 -8.50 -13.84 -9.69
CA VAL A 286 -9.34 -12.64 -9.63
C VAL A 286 -9.22 -11.98 -8.27
N PHE A 287 -9.56 -12.71 -7.22
CA PHE A 287 -9.59 -12.17 -5.87
C PHE A 287 -9.33 -13.31 -4.88
N SER A 288 -8.51 -13.06 -3.88
CA SER A 288 -8.30 -14.01 -2.78
C SER A 288 -8.31 -13.29 -1.45
N ILE A 289 -9.00 -13.88 -0.45
CA ILE A 289 -9.03 -13.41 0.93
C ILE A 289 -9.02 -14.61 1.89
N GLY A 290 -8.16 -14.52 2.90
CA GLY A 290 -8.26 -15.39 4.08
C GLY A 290 -9.30 -14.86 5.04
N ALA A 291 -10.58 -15.23 4.86
CA ALA A 291 -11.68 -14.69 5.67
C ALA A 291 -11.52 -14.88 7.19
N ALA A 292 -10.80 -15.92 7.63
CA ALA A 292 -10.45 -16.13 9.04
C ALA A 292 -9.58 -15.01 9.64
N GLY A 293 -8.87 -14.25 8.79
CA GLY A 293 -8.11 -13.06 9.17
C GLY A 293 -8.99 -11.84 9.44
N THR A 294 -10.29 -11.88 9.16
CA THR A 294 -11.21 -10.75 9.37
C THR A 294 -12.35 -11.11 10.31
N ALA A 295 -12.79 -10.17 11.14
CA ALA A 295 -14.02 -10.35 11.90
C ALA A 295 -15.25 -10.24 10.98
N GLN A 296 -15.17 -9.38 9.96
CA GLN A 296 -16.19 -9.26 8.92
C GLN A 296 -15.55 -9.07 7.53
N PHE A 297 -16.05 -9.78 6.53
CA PHE A 297 -15.79 -9.52 5.12
C PHE A 297 -17.10 -9.22 4.39
N LEU A 298 -17.14 -8.07 3.71
CA LEU A 298 -18.30 -7.59 2.96
C LEU A 298 -17.88 -7.23 1.54
N ALA A 299 -18.51 -7.87 0.55
CA ALA A 299 -18.45 -7.52 -0.86
C ALA A 299 -19.81 -6.98 -1.31
N ASP A 300 -19.88 -5.75 -1.81
CA ASP A 300 -21.13 -5.09 -2.17
C ASP A 300 -21.05 -4.42 -3.55
N ASP A 301 -22.03 -4.61 -4.43
CA ASP A 301 -22.02 -4.06 -5.80
C ASP A 301 -20.72 -4.42 -6.57
N MET A 302 -20.33 -5.71 -6.55
CA MET A 302 -19.09 -6.18 -7.16
C MET A 302 -19.31 -6.93 -8.48
N VAL A 303 -18.39 -6.73 -9.43
CA VAL A 303 -18.31 -7.54 -10.66
C VAL A 303 -16.94 -8.21 -10.73
N PHE A 304 -16.93 -9.54 -10.64
CA PHE A 304 -15.73 -10.34 -10.80
C PHE A 304 -15.65 -10.91 -12.22
N GLY A 305 -14.44 -10.89 -12.79
CA GLY A 305 -14.14 -11.41 -14.12
C GLY A 305 -13.94 -12.93 -14.12
N ARG A 306 -13.39 -13.45 -15.22
CA ARG A 306 -13.24 -14.90 -15.43
C ARG A 306 -12.13 -15.44 -14.52
N GLY A 307 -12.51 -16.14 -13.47
CA GLY A 307 -11.61 -16.85 -12.56
C GLY A 307 -12.20 -16.99 -11.16
N ALA A 308 -11.39 -17.53 -10.24
CA ALA A 308 -11.82 -17.82 -8.88
C ALA A 308 -11.87 -16.56 -8.02
N VAL A 309 -12.97 -16.40 -7.29
CA VAL A 309 -13.05 -15.60 -6.07
C VAL A 309 -12.84 -16.55 -4.89
N GLU A 310 -11.64 -16.54 -4.33
CA GLU A 310 -11.20 -17.46 -3.28
C GLU A 310 -11.43 -16.85 -1.90
N ILE A 311 -12.29 -17.49 -1.09
CA ILE A 311 -12.72 -17.02 0.23
C ILE A 311 -12.50 -18.15 1.24
N GLY A 312 -11.31 -18.20 1.86
CA GLY A 312 -11.01 -19.28 2.80
C GLY A 312 -9.52 -19.55 2.95
N ALA A 313 -9.18 -20.77 3.35
CA ALA A 313 -7.79 -21.18 3.54
C ALA A 313 -7.06 -21.47 2.22
N GLY A 314 -7.79 -21.67 1.11
CA GLY A 314 -7.23 -22.04 -0.20
C GLY A 314 -6.57 -23.43 -0.22
N ARG A 315 -6.73 -24.21 0.85
CA ARG A 315 -6.21 -25.58 1.00
C ARG A 315 -7.05 -26.35 2.00
N ALA A 316 -6.88 -27.67 1.98
CA ALA A 316 -7.40 -28.52 3.05
C ALA A 316 -6.85 -28.12 4.42
N LEU A 317 -7.74 -28.10 5.40
CA LEU A 317 -7.42 -27.88 6.81
C LEU A 317 -7.30 -29.21 7.54
N GLU A 318 -6.27 -29.34 8.37
CA GLU A 318 -6.14 -30.45 9.30
C GLU A 318 -7.12 -30.29 10.48
N GLU A 319 -7.43 -31.39 11.20
CA GLU A 319 -8.44 -31.35 12.27
C GLU A 319 -8.13 -30.30 13.35
N HIS A 320 -6.84 -30.09 13.64
CA HIS A 320 -6.36 -29.14 14.65
C HIS A 320 -6.38 -27.67 14.18
N GLU A 321 -6.57 -27.41 12.89
CA GLU A 321 -6.61 -26.06 12.31
C GLU A 321 -8.01 -25.47 12.31
N TRP A 322 -9.03 -26.31 12.55
CA TRP A 322 -10.39 -25.83 12.74
C TRP A 322 -10.55 -25.16 14.09
N SER A 323 -11.19 -24.00 14.11
CA SER A 323 -11.47 -23.33 15.38
C SER A 323 -12.64 -24.01 16.07
N ILE A 324 -12.63 -23.95 17.40
CA ILE A 324 -13.79 -24.31 18.22
C ILE A 324 -14.96 -23.35 17.93
N ALA A 325 -14.63 -22.07 17.69
CA ALA A 325 -15.56 -21.04 17.28
C ALA A 325 -14.92 -20.16 16.19
N PRO A 326 -15.60 -19.93 15.05
CA PRO A 326 -15.11 -19.07 13.97
C PRO A 326 -14.75 -17.66 14.45
N SER A 327 -13.55 -17.17 14.10
CA SER A 327 -13.17 -15.76 14.29
C SER A 327 -13.96 -14.82 13.39
N ASN A 328 -14.33 -15.30 12.20
CA ASN A 328 -15.11 -14.56 11.23
C ASN A 328 -16.61 -14.59 11.59
N GLY A 329 -17.14 -13.45 11.99
CA GLY A 329 -18.56 -13.27 12.34
C GLY A 329 -19.48 -13.23 11.13
N ILE A 330 -19.00 -12.70 10.00
CA ILE A 330 -19.76 -12.67 8.74
C ILE A 330 -18.85 -12.59 7.51
N THR A 331 -19.20 -13.38 6.51
CA THR A 331 -18.72 -13.29 5.13
C THR A 331 -19.94 -13.08 4.24
N ALA A 332 -20.09 -11.89 3.65
CA ALA A 332 -21.28 -11.54 2.88
C ALA A 332 -20.97 -10.96 1.50
N PHE A 333 -21.76 -11.39 0.53
CA PHE A 333 -21.82 -10.85 -0.82
C PHE A 333 -23.21 -10.26 -1.07
N ARG A 334 -23.26 -9.03 -1.58
CA ARG A 334 -24.50 -8.30 -1.87
C ARG A 334 -24.43 -7.70 -3.26
N ASN A 335 -25.45 -7.94 -4.08
CA ASN A 335 -25.51 -7.44 -5.46
C ASN A 335 -24.23 -7.73 -6.27
N CYS A 336 -23.71 -8.96 -6.15
CA CYS A 336 -22.43 -9.34 -6.77
C CYS A 336 -22.62 -10.28 -7.97
N LYS A 337 -21.70 -10.21 -8.94
CA LYS A 337 -21.59 -11.18 -10.04
C LYS A 337 -20.29 -11.96 -9.92
N LEU A 338 -20.40 -13.28 -9.72
CA LEU A 338 -19.27 -14.19 -9.51
C LEU A 338 -19.32 -15.34 -10.53
N PRO A 339 -18.41 -15.39 -11.52
CA PRO A 339 -18.31 -16.55 -12.39
C PRO A 339 -17.94 -17.81 -11.61
N MET A 340 -16.98 -17.71 -10.69
CA MET A 340 -16.59 -18.82 -9.84
C MET A 340 -16.29 -18.34 -8.43
N LEU A 341 -16.99 -18.91 -7.45
CA LEU A 341 -16.70 -18.78 -6.04
C LEU A 341 -16.04 -20.07 -5.56
N ASP A 342 -14.87 -19.94 -4.95
CA ASP A 342 -14.25 -21.00 -4.15
C ASP A 342 -14.24 -20.55 -2.69
N ALA A 343 -15.19 -21.05 -1.91
CA ALA A 343 -15.26 -20.89 -0.46
C ALA A 343 -14.92 -22.20 0.25
N SER A 344 -14.24 -23.13 -0.42
CA SER A 344 -13.89 -24.41 0.18
C SER A 344 -13.05 -24.20 1.44
N TRP A 345 -13.31 -25.01 2.46
CA TRP A 345 -12.63 -24.92 3.76
C TRP A 345 -12.84 -23.59 4.51
N LEU A 346 -13.89 -22.84 4.17
CA LEU A 346 -14.29 -21.66 4.91
C LEU A 346 -14.86 -22.01 6.30
N GLU A 347 -14.47 -21.20 7.28
CA GLU A 347 -15.04 -21.19 8.62
C GLU A 347 -15.62 -19.80 8.93
N THR A 348 -16.93 -19.72 9.20
CA THR A 348 -17.61 -18.45 9.49
C THR A 348 -18.89 -18.64 10.30
N MET A 349 -19.24 -17.67 11.15
CA MET A 349 -20.53 -17.67 11.85
C MET A 349 -21.71 -17.39 10.91
N CYS A 350 -21.49 -16.66 9.81
CA CYS A 350 -22.53 -16.36 8.83
C CYS A 350 -21.95 -16.24 7.41
N LEU A 351 -22.39 -17.11 6.50
CA LEU A 351 -22.14 -16.97 5.07
C LEU A 351 -23.42 -16.47 4.39
N GLN A 352 -23.37 -15.27 3.79
CA GLN A 352 -24.53 -14.63 3.17
C GLN A 352 -24.29 -14.31 1.69
N PHE A 353 -25.23 -14.72 0.83
CA PHE A 353 -25.37 -14.23 -0.53
C PHE A 353 -26.73 -13.56 -0.67
N ASP A 354 -26.75 -12.27 -1.01
CA ASP A 354 -27.98 -11.51 -1.26
C ASP A 354 -27.93 -10.85 -2.64
N LYS A 355 -28.94 -11.09 -3.48
CA LYS A 355 -29.01 -10.58 -4.87
C LYS A 355 -27.77 -10.88 -5.71
N CYS A 356 -27.18 -12.06 -5.54
CA CYS A 356 -25.98 -12.47 -6.26
C CYS A 356 -26.28 -13.34 -7.49
N GLU A 357 -25.48 -13.18 -8.54
CA GLU A 357 -25.42 -14.08 -9.70
C GLU A 357 -24.12 -14.89 -9.62
N ILE A 358 -24.23 -16.19 -9.38
CA ILE A 358 -23.09 -17.11 -9.26
C ILE A 358 -23.23 -18.22 -10.30
N GLN A 359 -22.19 -18.52 -11.08
CA GLN A 359 -22.26 -19.67 -12.00
C GLN A 359 -21.85 -20.96 -11.29
N LEU A 360 -20.64 -20.96 -10.71
CA LEU A 360 -20.07 -22.07 -9.97
C LEU A 360 -19.81 -21.65 -8.52
N ALA A 361 -20.40 -22.37 -7.58
CA ALA A 361 -20.13 -22.19 -6.15
C ALA A 361 -19.54 -23.46 -5.56
N ASP A 362 -18.29 -23.41 -5.12
CA ASP A 362 -17.69 -24.41 -4.25
C ASP A 362 -17.77 -23.93 -2.80
N ILE A 363 -18.61 -24.58 -2.02
CA ILE A 363 -18.78 -24.35 -0.58
C ILE A 363 -18.59 -25.72 0.09
N SER A 364 -17.58 -26.48 -0.32
CA SER A 364 -17.27 -27.80 0.21
C SER A 364 -16.37 -27.73 1.45
N ASN A 365 -16.54 -28.71 2.34
CA ASN A 365 -15.78 -28.87 3.56
C ASN A 365 -15.86 -27.64 4.50
N CYS A 366 -16.93 -26.85 4.46
CA CYS A 366 -17.05 -25.65 5.31
C CYS A 366 -17.64 -25.96 6.68
N ARG A 367 -17.33 -25.13 7.67
CA ARG A 367 -18.03 -25.04 8.98
C ARG A 367 -18.72 -23.69 9.09
N ILE A 368 -20.04 -23.68 8.98
CA ILE A 368 -20.85 -22.45 8.90
C ILE A 368 -21.88 -22.43 10.04
N GLY A 369 -21.94 -21.34 10.79
CA GLY A 369 -23.02 -21.11 11.74
C GLY A 369 -24.36 -20.98 11.02
N LYS A 370 -24.53 -19.91 10.24
CA LYS A 370 -25.72 -19.65 9.43
C LYS A 370 -25.40 -19.50 7.94
N LEU A 371 -26.07 -20.27 7.09
CA LEU A 371 -26.00 -20.12 5.63
C LEU A 371 -27.24 -19.38 5.12
N GLN A 372 -27.05 -18.25 4.44
CA GLN A 372 -28.14 -17.48 3.84
C GLN A 372 -27.91 -17.31 2.35
N ILE A 373 -28.86 -17.75 1.53
CA ILE A 373 -28.88 -17.53 0.08
C ILE A 373 -30.21 -16.89 -0.26
N MET A 374 -30.21 -15.56 -0.36
CA MET A 374 -31.42 -14.74 -0.50
C MET A 374 -31.45 -14.07 -1.86
N THR A 375 -32.57 -14.17 -2.58
CA THR A 375 -32.77 -13.53 -3.89
C THR A 375 -31.60 -13.75 -4.86
N SER A 376 -30.88 -14.88 -4.73
CA SER A 376 -29.63 -15.15 -5.42
C SER A 376 -29.76 -16.39 -6.29
N ARG A 377 -29.03 -16.42 -7.41
CA ARG A 377 -29.03 -17.53 -8.36
C ARG A 377 -27.65 -18.16 -8.39
N ILE A 378 -27.63 -19.50 -8.29
CA ILE A 378 -26.48 -20.33 -8.63
C ILE A 378 -26.90 -21.17 -9.83
N SER A 379 -26.30 -20.95 -11.01
CA SER A 379 -26.85 -21.48 -12.28
C SER A 379 -26.26 -22.81 -12.74
N GLU A 380 -24.96 -23.05 -12.58
CA GLU A 380 -24.31 -24.22 -13.20
C GLU A 380 -23.95 -25.32 -12.20
N LYS A 381 -23.28 -24.97 -11.10
CA LYS A 381 -22.84 -25.95 -10.09
C LYS A 381 -22.90 -25.37 -8.68
N ILE A 382 -23.40 -26.15 -7.74
CA ILE A 382 -23.18 -25.97 -6.30
C ILE A 382 -22.54 -27.22 -5.71
N ASP A 383 -21.40 -27.05 -5.04
CA ASP A 383 -20.72 -28.10 -4.29
C ASP A 383 -20.82 -27.81 -2.79
N LEU A 384 -21.50 -28.68 -2.05
CA LEU A 384 -21.66 -28.59 -0.59
C LEU A 384 -21.04 -29.82 0.09
N THR A 385 -20.22 -30.61 -0.62
CA THR A 385 -19.65 -31.86 -0.11
C THR A 385 -19.01 -31.65 1.27
N ASN A 386 -19.35 -32.50 2.25
CA ASN A 386 -18.89 -32.46 3.64
C ASN A 386 -19.17 -31.16 4.44
N THR A 387 -19.95 -30.22 3.89
CA THR A 387 -20.22 -28.95 4.58
C THR A 387 -21.21 -29.12 5.72
N ARG A 388 -20.92 -28.47 6.85
CA ARG A 388 -21.73 -28.47 8.07
C ARG A 388 -22.28 -27.08 8.33
N VAL A 389 -23.60 -26.98 8.40
CA VAL A 389 -24.33 -25.74 8.66
C VAL A 389 -25.24 -25.90 9.89
N GLN A 390 -25.22 -24.98 10.85
CA GLN A 390 -26.12 -25.06 12.02
C GLN A 390 -27.53 -24.56 11.68
N GLU A 391 -27.64 -23.44 10.98
CA GLU A 391 -28.89 -22.82 10.53
C GLU A 391 -28.83 -22.48 9.04
N GLN A 392 -29.94 -22.66 8.30
CA GLN A 392 -30.01 -22.28 6.89
C GLN A 392 -31.26 -21.46 6.58
N ASP A 393 -31.10 -20.44 5.74
CA ASP A 393 -32.17 -19.64 5.17
C ASP A 393 -31.98 -19.53 3.65
N LEU A 394 -32.72 -20.38 2.93
CA LEU A 394 -32.63 -20.54 1.47
C LEU A 394 -33.99 -20.30 0.80
N ALA A 395 -34.97 -19.74 1.51
CA ALA A 395 -36.37 -19.72 1.08
C ALA A 395 -36.59 -18.90 -0.22
N THR A 396 -35.72 -17.93 -0.48
CA THR A 396 -35.79 -17.05 -1.66
C THR A 396 -34.67 -17.30 -2.67
N MET A 397 -33.95 -18.42 -2.52
CA MET A 397 -32.95 -18.86 -3.49
C MET A 397 -33.63 -19.28 -4.79
N PHE A 398 -33.11 -18.82 -5.93
CA PHE A 398 -33.63 -19.25 -7.22
C PHE A 398 -33.23 -20.70 -7.53
N ILE A 399 -34.21 -21.50 -7.96
CA ILE A 399 -34.01 -22.87 -8.42
C ILE A 399 -33.66 -22.84 -9.91
N ASP A 400 -32.56 -23.49 -10.28
CA ASP A 400 -32.14 -23.64 -11.67
C ASP A 400 -32.22 -25.11 -12.08
N LYS A 401 -33.11 -25.43 -13.03
CA LYS A 401 -33.48 -26.82 -13.40
C LYS A 401 -32.33 -27.62 -14.02
N GLY A 402 -31.22 -26.98 -14.36
CA GLY A 402 -30.02 -27.62 -14.92
C GLY A 402 -28.79 -27.62 -13.99
N ARG A 403 -28.89 -27.09 -12.77
CA ARG A 403 -27.74 -26.99 -11.86
C ARG A 403 -27.28 -28.38 -11.42
N LYS A 404 -25.96 -28.60 -11.48
CA LYS A 404 -25.31 -29.78 -10.89
C LYS A 404 -25.13 -29.56 -9.39
N GLU A 405 -25.62 -30.49 -8.59
CA GLU A 405 -25.56 -30.42 -7.13
C GLU A 405 -24.72 -31.56 -6.57
N LYS A 406 -23.76 -31.25 -5.71
CA LYS A 406 -22.98 -32.24 -4.96
C LYS A 406 -23.23 -32.04 -3.47
N LEU A 407 -23.87 -33.03 -2.86
CA LEU A 407 -24.41 -32.94 -1.49
C LEU A 407 -23.87 -34.04 -0.57
N ASP A 408 -22.86 -34.80 -1.01
CA ASP A 408 -22.37 -35.94 -0.25
C ASP A 408 -21.81 -35.48 1.10
N GLY A 409 -22.30 -36.10 2.17
CA GLY A 409 -21.86 -35.79 3.53
C GLY A 409 -22.31 -34.43 4.07
N THR A 410 -23.09 -33.62 3.35
CA THR A 410 -23.63 -32.35 3.88
C THR A 410 -24.89 -32.54 4.71
N ASN A 411 -25.19 -31.57 5.58
CA ASN A 411 -26.51 -31.47 6.23
C ASN A 411 -27.40 -30.37 5.63
N VAL A 412 -26.94 -29.68 4.58
CA VAL A 412 -27.68 -28.63 3.88
C VAL A 412 -28.80 -29.21 3.04
N LYS A 413 -29.99 -28.59 3.09
CA LYS A 413 -31.16 -28.96 2.28
C LYS A 413 -31.48 -27.85 1.29
N LEU A 414 -31.22 -28.08 0.01
CA LEU A 414 -31.53 -27.13 -1.05
C LEU A 414 -33.05 -27.11 -1.36
N PRO A 415 -33.61 -25.94 -1.74
CA PRO A 415 -34.97 -25.86 -2.28
C PRO A 415 -35.12 -26.70 -3.55
N LYS A 416 -36.29 -27.32 -3.73
CA LYS A 416 -36.61 -28.19 -4.87
C LYS A 416 -37.46 -27.47 -5.91
#